data_AF-A0A1W9PTI4-F1
#
_entry.id   AF-A0A1W9PTI4-F1
#
_cell.length_a   1.000
_cell.length_b   1.000
_cell.length_c   1.000
_cell.angle_alpha   90.00
_cell.angle_beta   90.00
_cell.angle_gamma   90.00
#
_symmetry.space_group_name_H-M   'P 1'
#
loop_
_entity.id
_entity.type
_entity.pdbx_description
1 polymer ?
#
loop_
_entity_poly.entity_id
_entity_poly.type
_entity_poly.pdbx_seq_one_letter_code
_entity_poly.pdbx_strand_id
1 'polypeptide(L)' 'MQYHLVLSLVPTQKTQGSLSYTYSDTTSTTESYSFFWSWDISEAFSINFNGSYQIAEEDNKWSIRGQLTARF' A
#
# COMPACT_ATOMS: atom_id res chain seq x y z
N MET A 1 -20.56 6.64 -5.78
CA MET A 1 -20.48 5.29 -5.13
C MET A 1 -19.02 4.99 -4.81
N GLN A 2 -18.72 4.06 -3.89
CA GLN A 2 -17.33 3.69 -3.55
C GLN A 2 -17.11 2.18 -3.64
N TYR A 3 -16.04 1.75 -4.32
CA TYR A 3 -15.62 0.36 -4.43
C TYR A 3 -14.20 0.19 -3.89
N HIS A 4 -13.94 -0.95 -3.23
CA HIS A 4 -12.64 -1.28 -2.67
C HIS A 4 -12.30 -2.74 -2.95
N LEU A 5 -11.17 -2.98 -3.61
CA LEU A 5 -10.66 -4.30 -3.94
C LEU A 5 -9.29 -4.47 -3.30
N VAL A 6 -9.06 -5.58 -2.63
CA VAL A 6 -7.76 -5.92 -2.03
C VAL A 6 -7.35 -7.30 -2.49
N LEU A 7 -6.12 -7.39 -2.99
CA LEU A 7 -5.43 -8.63 -3.28
C LEU A 7 -4.27 -8.77 -2.29
N SER A 8 -4.30 -9.81 -1.47
CA SER A 8 -3.22 -10.14 -0.54
C SER A 8 -2.44 -11.34 -1.07
N LEU A 9 -1.12 -11.21 -1.18
CA LEU A 9 -0.21 -12.29 -1.55
C LEU A 9 0.32 -12.94 -0.27
N VAL A 10 -0.07 -14.22 -0.10
CA VAL A 10 0.29 -15.20 0.95
C VAL A 10 1.12 -14.60 2.10
N PRO A 11 0.47 -14.03 3.13
CA PRO A 11 1.16 -13.57 4.32
C PRO A 11 1.79 -14.78 5.01
N THR A 12 3.11 -14.90 4.92
CA THR A 12 3.89 -15.79 5.79
C THR A 12 4.27 -15.03 7.05
N GLN A 13 4.81 -15.73 8.05
CA GLN A 13 5.38 -15.06 9.24
C GLN A 13 6.56 -14.13 8.93
N LYS A 14 7.14 -14.19 7.71
CA LYS A 14 8.28 -13.37 7.32
C LYS A 14 7.95 -12.31 6.30
N THR A 15 7.04 -12.58 5.37
CA THR A 15 6.70 -11.62 4.32
C THR A 15 5.21 -11.55 4.09
N GLN A 16 4.72 -10.34 3.91
CA GLN A 16 3.34 -10.05 3.59
C GLN A 16 3.31 -8.96 2.52
N GLY A 17 2.41 -9.13 1.57
CA GLY A 17 2.21 -8.16 0.50
C GLY A 17 0.72 -7.97 0.24
N SER A 18 0.33 -6.74 -0.04
CA SER A 18 -1.02 -6.44 -0.48
C SER A 18 -1.02 -5.36 -1.55
N LEU A 19 -1.88 -5.56 -2.54
CA LEU A 19 -2.27 -4.54 -3.50
C LEU A 19 -3.72 -4.17 -3.21
N SER A 20 -4.04 -2.89 -3.18
CA SER A 20 -5.41 -2.41 -3.04
C SER A 20 -5.75 -1.41 -4.13
N TYR A 21 -6.99 -1.46 -4.57
CA TYR A 21 -7.59 -0.51 -5.49
C TYR A 21 -8.86 0.07 -4.86
N THR A 22 -9.00 1.39 -4.93
CA THR A 22 -10.18 2.12 -4.49
C THR A 22 -10.69 2.97 -5.63
N TYR A 23 -11.99 2.92 -5.88
CA TYR A 23 -12.69 3.82 -6.78
C TYR A 23 -13.73 4.60 -5.99
N SER A 24 -13.77 5.92 -6.15
CA SER A 24 -14.77 6.77 -5.53
C SER A 24 -15.32 7.78 -6.53
N ASP A 25 -16.65 7.83 -6.63
CA ASP A 25 -17.40 8.72 -7.53
C ASP A 25 -18.54 9.38 -6.76
N THR A 26 -18.19 10.18 -5.74
CA THR A 26 -19.15 10.89 -4.88
C THR A 26 -19.25 12.37 -5.20
N THR A 27 -18.11 13.01 -5.45
CA THR A 27 -18.01 14.46 -5.72
C THR A 27 -17.01 14.77 -6.83
N SER A 28 -15.97 13.95 -6.97
CA SER A 28 -15.02 13.91 -8.08
C SER A 28 -14.55 12.48 -8.27
N THR A 29 -14.32 12.07 -9.52
CA THR A 29 -13.83 10.71 -9.80
C THR A 29 -12.42 10.56 -9.27
N THR A 30 -12.23 9.64 -8.33
CA THR A 30 -10.92 9.33 -7.73
C THR A 30 -10.64 7.84 -7.84
N GLU A 31 -9.52 7.50 -8.47
CA GLU A 31 -8.96 6.15 -8.47
C GLU A 31 -7.70 6.12 -7.62
N SER A 32 -7.55 5.13 -6.76
CA SER A 32 -6.37 4.99 -5.90
C SER A 32 -5.86 3.56 -5.93
N TYR A 33 -4.58 3.42 -6.27
CA TYR A 33 -3.82 2.19 -6.21
C TYR A 33 -2.88 2.28 -5.03
N SER A 34 -2.78 1.22 -4.23
CA SER A 34 -1.79 1.14 -3.17
C SER A 34 -1.14 -0.23 -3.15
N PHE A 35 0.14 -0.22 -2.82
CA PHE A 35 0.97 -1.38 -2.66
C PHE A 35 1.61 -1.32 -1.29
N PHE A 36 1.57 -2.43 -0.58
CA PHE A 36 2.29 -2.61 0.66
C PHE A 36 3.06 -3.91 0.59
N TRP A 37 4.30 -3.86 1.06
CA TRP A 37 5.13 -5.01 1.27
C TRP A 37 5.88 -4.87 2.59
N SER A 38 5.88 -5.95 3.36
CA SER A 38 6.64 -6.04 4.59
C SER A 38 7.47 -7.31 4.60
N TRP A 39 8.67 -7.19 5.14
CA TRP A 39 9.60 -8.28 5.31
C TRP A 39 10.27 -8.20 6.68
N ASP A 40 9.97 -9.18 7.53
CA ASP A 40 10.71 -9.47 8.75
C ASP A 40 11.95 -10.29 8.38
N ILE A 41 13.10 -9.63 8.37
CA ILE A 41 14.40 -10.24 8.06
C ILE A 41 14.83 -11.13 9.22
N SER A 42 14.67 -10.61 10.44
CA SER A 42 14.93 -11.29 11.71
C SER A 42 14.06 -10.70 12.83
N GLU A 43 14.15 -11.24 14.04
CA GLU A 43 13.46 -10.67 15.21
C GLU A 43 13.86 -9.22 15.52
N ALA A 44 15.07 -8.83 15.10
CA ALA A 44 15.63 -7.51 15.31
C ALA A 44 15.37 -6.55 14.14
N PHE A 45 15.15 -7.04 12.92
CA PHE A 45 15.10 -6.19 11.72
C PHE A 45 13.86 -6.46 10.86
N SER A 46 13.16 -5.38 10.52
CA SER A 46 12.05 -5.42 9.56
C SER A 46 12.10 -4.27 8.57
N ILE A 47 11.69 -4.55 7.34
CA ILE A 47 11.55 -3.59 6.25
C ILE A 47 10.08 -3.48 5.88
N ASN A 48 9.61 -2.25 5.73
CA ASN A 48 8.29 -1.94 5.20
C ASN A 48 8.43 -1.04 4.00
N PHE A 49 7.72 -1.37 2.93
CA PHE A 49 7.64 -0.58 1.72
C PHE A 49 6.16 -0.32 1.39
N ASN A 50 5.85 0.95 1.15
CA ASN A 50 4.50 1.40 0.82
C ASN A 50 4.59 2.27 -0.44
N GLY A 51 3.71 2.02 -1.39
CA GLY A 51 3.50 2.84 -2.57
C GLY A 51 2.04 3.19 -2.69
N SER A 52 1.73 4.41 -3.12
CA SER A 52 0.37 4.80 -3.49
C SER A 52 0.40 5.69 -4.71
N TYR A 53 -0.62 5.53 -5.55
CA TYR A 53 -0.87 6.35 -6.72
C TYR A 53 -2.36 6.68 -6.76
N GLN A 54 -2.68 7.96 -6.91
CA GLN A 54 -4.03 8.46 -6.97
C GLN A 54 -4.21 9.25 -8.26
N ILE A 55 -5.24 8.90 -9.02
CA ILE A 55 -5.75 9.65 -10.16
C ILE A 55 -6.99 10.40 -9.67
N ALA A 56 -6.97 11.72 -9.77
CA ALA A 56 -8.09 12.58 -9.42
C ALA A 56 -8.20 13.72 -10.45
N GLU A 57 -9.38 14.34 -10.55
CA GLU A 57 -9.66 15.38 -11.56
C GLU A 57 -8.73 16.60 -11.47
N GLU A 58 -8.29 16.98 -10.27
CA GLU A 58 -7.41 18.15 -10.07
C GLU A 58 -5.93 17.82 -10.17
N ASP A 59 -5.49 16.68 -9.61
CA ASP A 59 -4.07 16.34 -9.52
C ASP A 59 -3.82 14.85 -9.33
N ASN A 60 -2.86 14.34 -10.08
CA ASN A 60 -2.33 12.99 -9.90
C ASN A 60 -1.28 12.99 -8.79
N LYS A 61 -1.53 12.27 -7.70
CA LYS A 61 -0.63 12.19 -6.55
C LYS A 61 0.02 10.83 -6.47
N TRP A 62 1.32 10.80 -6.22
CA TRP A 62 2.04 9.56 -5.98
C TRP A 62 2.90 9.69 -4.74
N SER A 63 3.05 8.60 -3.98
CA SER A 63 4.00 8.54 -2.87
C SER A 63 4.63 7.17 -2.77
N ILE A 64 5.91 7.15 -2.41
CA ILE A 64 6.66 5.94 -2.12
C ILE A 64 7.37 6.17 -0.79
N ARG A 65 7.28 5.19 0.11
CA ARG A 65 7.92 5.22 1.42
C ARG A 65 8.52 3.86 1.74
N GLY A 66 9.81 3.86 2.04
CA GLY A 66 10.50 2.73 2.66
C GLY A 66 10.83 3.05 4.11
N GLN A 67 10.72 2.07 4.99
CA GLN A 67 11.14 2.17 6.38
C GLN A 67 11.88 0.90 6.78
N LEU A 68 13.09 1.06 7.33
CA LEU A 68 13.84 0.03 8.03
C LEU A 68 13.67 0.25 9.53
N THR A 69 13.30 -0.81 10.25
CA THR A 69 13.18 -0.80 11.71
C THR A 69 14.20 -1.75 12.29
N ALA A 70 14.93 -1.30 13.32
CA ALA A 70 15.81 -2.10 14.13
C ALA A 70 15.31 -2.10 15.59
N ARG A 71 15.23 -3.27 16.22
CA ARG A 71 14.82 -3.46 17.62
C ARG A 71 15.99 -4.12 18.36
N PHE A 72 16.34 -3.57 19.52
CA PHE A 72 17.45 -4.00 20.36
C PHE A 72 16.95 -4.25 21.78
#